data_AF-A0A484X287-F1
#
_entry.id   AF-A0A484X287-F1
#
_cell.length_a   1.000
_cell.length_b   1.000
_cell.length_c   1.000
_cell.angle_alpha   90.00
_cell.angle_beta   90.00
_cell.angle_gamma   90.00
#
_symmetry.space_group_name_H-M   'P 1'
#
loop_
_entity.id
_entity.type
_entity.pdbx_description
1 polymer ?
#
loop_
_entity_poly.entity_id
_entity_poly.type
_entity_poly.pdbx_seq_one_letter_code
_entity_poly.pdbx_strand_id
1 'polypeptide(L)'
;MNTRQLLSVGIDIGTTTTQVIFSHLELVNRAAVSQVPRYEFIKREISWQSPVFFTPVDKQGGLKEAELKTLILEQYQAAALRRKALILVPSLSPVKAQKPATLARR
;
A
#
# COMPACT_ATOMS: atom_id res chain seq x y z
N MET A 1 -4.04 23.63 14.72
CA MET A 1 -4.88 22.74 13.88
C MET A 1 -4.42 21.32 14.13
N ASN A 2 -5.33 20.38 14.43
CA ASN A 2 -4.94 18.99 14.67
C ASN A 2 -4.71 18.29 13.33
N THR A 3 -3.48 17.85 13.10
CA THR A 3 -3.13 17.02 11.95
C THR A 3 -3.12 15.55 12.37
N ARG A 4 -3.38 14.66 11.41
CA ARG A 4 -3.24 13.20 11.56
C ARG A 4 -2.15 12.73 10.61
N GLN A 5 -1.41 11.70 11.00
CA GLN A 5 -0.43 11.07 10.13
C GLN A 5 -0.90 9.66 9.72
N LEU A 6 -0.72 9.34 8.44
CA LEU A 6 -0.91 8.01 7.89
C LEU A 6 0.43 7.47 7.38
N LEU A 7 0.74 6.24 7.76
CA LEU A 7 1.77 5.46 7.10
C LEU A 7 1.22 5.00 5.75
N SER A 8 1.99 5.24 4.69
CA SER A 8 1.59 4.93 3.32
C SER A 8 2.69 4.18 2.59
N VAL A 9 2.27 3.30 1.69
CA VAL A 9 3.13 2.57 0.76
C VAL A 9 2.57 2.76 -0.65
N GLY A 10 3.39 3.34 -1.53
CA GLY A 10 3.13 3.40 -2.96
C GLY A 10 3.85 2.25 -3.64
N ILE A 11 3.12 1.43 -4.39
CA ILE A 11 3.67 0.35 -5.21
C ILE A 11 3.34 0.71 -6.65
N ASP A 12 4.35 1.16 -7.39
CA ASP A 12 4.23 1.50 -8.80
C ASP A 12 4.69 0.31 -9.63
N ILE A 13 3.78 -0.26 -10.43
CA ILE A 13 4.03 -1.43 -11.28
C ILE A 13 3.77 -0.99 -12.72
N GLY A 14 4.81 -0.53 -13.40
CA GLY A 14 4.78 -0.24 -14.82
C GLY A 14 5.03 -1.50 -15.67
N THR A 15 4.91 -1.37 -16.99
CA THR A 15 5.21 -2.47 -17.93
C THR A 15 6.67 -2.91 -17.84
N THR A 16 7.58 -1.96 -17.63
CA THR A 16 9.03 -2.23 -17.58
C THR A 16 9.56 -2.24 -16.16
N THR A 17 9.08 -1.36 -15.29
CA THR A 17 9.70 -1.11 -13.98
C THR A 17 8.71 -1.16 -12.84
N THR A 18 9.16 -1.71 -11.72
CA THR A 18 8.44 -1.73 -10.44
C THR A 18 9.22 -0.98 -9.37
N GLN A 19 8.55 -0.15 -8.57
CA GLN A 19 9.14 0.59 -7.46
C GLN A 19 8.22 0.59 -6.23
N VAL A 20 8.80 0.55 -5.03
CA VAL A 20 8.09 0.65 -3.75
C VAL A 20 8.58 1.86 -2.96
N ILE A 21 7.66 2.70 -2.49
CA ILE A 21 7.94 3.93 -1.73
C ILE A 21 7.15 3.92 -0.43
N PHE A 22 7.83 4.04 0.71
CA PHE A 22 7.19 4.23 2.02
C PHE A 22 7.22 5.70 2.41
N SER A 23 6.06 6.23 2.81
CA SER A 23 5.92 7.64 3.15
C SER A 23 4.98 7.88 4.34
N HIS A 24 5.09 9.06 4.92
CA HIS A 24 4.15 9.59 5.92
C HIS A 24 3.31 10.65 5.23
N LEU A 25 2.00 10.47 5.25
CA LEU A 25 1.04 11.45 4.74
C LEU A 25 0.44 12.20 5.91
N GLU A 26 0.54 13.52 5.90
CA GLU A 26 -0.09 14.37 6.89
C GLU A 26 -1.45 14.85 6.35
N LEU A 27 -2.48 14.67 7.17
CA LEU A 27 -3.85 15.03 6.86
C LEU A 27 -4.36 16.08 7.83
N VAL A 28 -5.16 17.00 7.31
CA VAL A 28 -5.90 17.96 8.13
C VAL A 28 -7.39 17.81 7.86
N ASN A 29 -8.22 17.86 8.91
CA ASN A 29 -9.66 17.98 8.73
C ASN A 29 -10.01 19.45 8.45
N ARG A 30 -10.58 19.73 7.28
CA ARG A 30 -11.04 21.07 6.88
C ARG A 30 -12.49 21.35 7.27
N ALA A 31 -13.25 20.33 7.66
CA ALA A 31 -14.65 20.51 8.04
C ALA A 31 -14.77 21.18 9.41
N ALA A 32 -15.82 21.99 9.59
CA ALA A 32 -16.20 22.47 10.92
C ALA A 32 -16.55 21.28 11.85
N VAL A 33 -16.48 21.48 13.16
CA VAL A 33 -16.63 20.39 14.17
C VAL A 33 -17.98 19.65 14.04
N SER A 34 -19.04 20.34 13.64
CA SER A 34 -20.38 19.78 13.46
C SER A 34 -20.64 19.18 12.08
N GLN A 35 -19.67 19.23 11.17
CA GLN A 35 -19.81 18.74 9.80
C GLN A 35 -19.10 17.40 9.61
N VAL A 36 -19.50 16.68 8.56
CA VAL A 36 -18.82 15.45 8.12
C VAL A 36 -17.34 15.78 7.85
N PRO A 37 -16.38 15.03 8.44
CA PRO A 37 -14.96 15.28 8.26
C PRO A 37 -14.54 15.29 6.78
N ARG A 38 -13.69 16.25 6.42
CA ARG A 38 -13.08 16.36 5.09
C ARG A 38 -11.58 16.43 5.24
N TYR A 39 -10.92 15.31 4.99
CA TYR A 39 -9.47 15.21 5.10
C TYR A 39 -8.79 15.57 3.79
N GLU A 40 -7.77 16.41 3.90
CA GLU A 40 -6.89 16.77 2.79
C GLU A 40 -5.45 16.42 3.15
N PHE A 41 -4.71 15.88 2.17
CA PHE A 41 -3.27 15.71 2.29
C PHE A 41 -2.59 17.07 2.19
N ILE A 42 -1.80 17.41 3.20
CA ILE A 42 -1.07 18.68 3.25
C ILE A 42 0.45 18.50 3.18
N LYS A 43 0.94 17.30 3.48
CA LYS A 43 2.37 16.96 3.38
C LYS A 43 2.55 15.49 3.07
N ARG A 44 3.60 15.18 2.32
CA ARG A 44 4.12 13.83 2.13
C ARG A 44 5.61 13.81 2.41
N GLU A 45 6.04 12.92 3.30
CA GLU A 45 7.45 12.72 3.64
C GLU A 45 7.87 11.30 3.26
N ILE A 46 8.81 11.17 2.33
CA ILE A 46 9.33 9.86 1.92
C ILE A 46 10.30 9.38 2.99
N SER A 47 9.98 8.25 3.60
CA SER A 47 10.83 7.63 4.61
C SER A 47 11.77 6.58 4.04
N TRP A 48 11.40 5.96 2.92
CA TRP A 48 12.22 5.00 2.22
C TRP A 48 11.74 4.86 0.78
N GLN A 49 12.68 4.62 -0.13
CA GLN A 49 12.41 4.35 -1.54
C GLN A 49 13.29 3.18 -1.98
N SER A 50 12.69 2.23 -2.68
CA SER A 50 13.40 1.08 -3.23
C SER A 50 14.28 1.50 -4.41
N PRO A 51 15.30 0.70 -4.78
CA PRO A 51 15.82 0.70 -6.14
C PRO A 51 14.67 0.52 -7.15
N VAL A 52 14.94 0.89 -8.40
CA VAL A 52 14.04 0.58 -9.51
C VAL A 52 14.34 -0.85 -9.98
N PHE A 53 13.34 -1.70 -10.01
CA PHE A 53 13.46 -3.08 -10.48
C PHE A 53 12.76 -3.22 -11.83
N PHE A 54 13.15 -4.21 -12.63
CA PHE A 54 12.32 -4.63 -13.75
C PHE A 54 11.04 -5.28 -13.23
N THR A 55 9.91 -4.99 -13.88
CA THR A 55 8.66 -5.67 -13.58
C THR A 55 8.77 -7.13 -13.99
N PRO A 56 8.52 -8.08 -13.07
CA PRO A 56 8.64 -9.49 -13.39
C PRO A 56 7.47 -9.91 -14.28
N VAL A 57 7.70 -9.89 -15.59
CA VAL A 57 6.76 -10.35 -16.61
C VAL A 57 7.30 -11.60 -17.31
N ASP A 58 6.40 -12.44 -17.83
CA ASP A 58 6.74 -13.53 -18.72
C ASP A 58 7.00 -13.04 -20.16
N LYS A 59 7.27 -13.98 -21.07
CA LYS A 59 7.58 -13.65 -22.47
C LYS A 59 6.37 -13.07 -23.23
N GLN A 60 5.17 -13.29 -22.71
CA GLN A 60 3.91 -12.81 -23.27
C GLN A 60 3.48 -11.48 -22.64
N GLY A 61 4.26 -10.94 -21.68
CA GLY A 61 3.93 -9.72 -20.94
C GLY A 61 2.98 -9.94 -19.77
N GLY A 62 2.67 -11.21 -19.43
CA GLY A 62 1.89 -11.57 -18.26
C GLY A 62 2.70 -11.37 -16.98
N LEU A 63 2.05 -10.83 -15.94
CA LEU A 63 2.72 -10.56 -14.67
C LEU A 63 3.00 -11.87 -13.92
N LYS A 64 4.24 -12.07 -13.49
CA LYS A 64 4.62 -13.19 -12.65
C LYS A 64 4.36 -12.85 -11.18
N GLU A 65 3.13 -13.12 -10.74
CA GLU A 65 2.63 -12.69 -9.43
C GLU A 65 3.50 -13.16 -8.24
N ALA A 66 4.02 -14.40 -8.28
CA ALA A 66 4.86 -14.93 -7.22
C ALA A 66 6.20 -14.17 -7.11
N GLU A 67 6.84 -13.88 -8.24
CA GLU A 67 8.09 -13.10 -8.29
C GLU A 67 7.83 -11.65 -7.83
N LEU A 68 6.73 -11.04 -8.29
CA LEU A 68 6.35 -9.69 -7.86
C LEU A 68 6.09 -9.62 -6.35
N LYS A 69 5.36 -10.60 -5.80
CA LYS A 69 5.08 -10.66 -4.37
C LYS A 69 6.36 -10.76 -3.55
N THR A 70 7.30 -11.61 -3.96
CA THR A 70 8.60 -11.74 -3.32
C THR A 70 9.37 -10.43 -3.37
N LEU A 71 9.46 -9.79 -4.54
CA LEU A 71 10.11 -8.49 -4.73
C LEU A 71 9.55 -7.43 -3.76
N ILE A 72 8.22 -7.32 -3.69
CA ILE A 72 7.56 -6.36 -2.79
C ILE A 72 7.89 -6.68 -1.34
N LEU A 73 7.77 -7.95 -0.90
CA LEU A 73 8.05 -8.34 0.48
C LEU A 73 9.50 -8.05 0.89
N GLU A 74 10.46 -8.28 0.00
CA GLU A 74 11.86 -7.91 0.22
C GLU A 74 12.03 -6.41 0.44
N GLN A 75 11.28 -5.58 -0.29
CA GLN A 75 11.32 -4.12 -0.12
C GLN A 75 10.72 -3.69 1.23
N TYR A 76 9.66 -4.36 1.70
CA TYR A 76 9.13 -4.14 3.05
C TYR A 76 10.18 -4.49 4.13
N GLN A 77 10.89 -5.61 3.96
CA GLN A 77 11.95 -6.00 4.90
C GLN A 77 13.12 -5.01 4.86
N ALA A 78 13.57 -4.60 3.67
CA ALA A 78 14.64 -3.60 3.52
C ALA A 78 14.26 -2.25 4.15
N ALA A 79 13.01 -1.81 3.98
CA ALA A 79 12.50 -0.61 4.63
C ALA A 79 12.45 -0.74 6.16
N ALA A 80 12.02 -1.89 6.68
CA ALA A 80 12.01 -2.17 8.12
C ALA A 80 13.41 -2.24 8.73
N LEU A 81 14.39 -2.80 8.01
CA LEU A 81 15.79 -2.86 8.47
C LEU A 81 16.45 -1.47 8.48
N ARG A 82 16.18 -0.64 7.47
CA ARG A 82 16.65 0.75 7.41
C ARG A 82 16.02 1.62 8.49
N ARG A 83 14.80 1.30 8.88
CA ARG A 83 14.03 1.94 9.94
C ARG A 83 14.02 1.04 11.18
N LYS A 84 15.16 0.85 11.86
CA LYS A 84 15.18 0.17 13.17
C LYS A 84 14.05 0.75 14.05
N ALA A 85 13.01 -0.07 14.27
CA ALA A 85 11.73 0.16 14.96
C ALA A 85 10.48 0.41 14.08
N LEU A 86 9.63 -0.63 14.10
CA LEU A 86 8.19 -0.69 13.80
C LEU A 86 7.73 -0.51 12.33
N ILE A 87 7.74 -1.61 11.57
CA ILE A 87 6.72 -1.85 10.53
C ILE A 87 6.17 -3.25 10.76
N LEU A 88 4.93 -3.32 11.28
CA LEU A 88 4.13 -4.54 11.27
C LEU A 88 3.87 -4.86 9.79
N VAL A 89 4.39 -5.99 9.31
CA VAL A 89 4.05 -6.51 7.98
C VAL A 89 2.52 -6.65 7.94
N PRO A 90 1.81 -6.04 6.98
CA PRO A 90 0.38 -6.28 6.88
C PRO A 90 0.20 -7.77 6.57
N SER A 91 -0.36 -8.49 7.54
CA SER A 91 -0.93 -9.81 7.33
C SER A 91 -1.93 -9.69 6.18
N LEU A 92 -1.55 -10.12 4.98
CA LEU A 92 -2.48 -10.34 3.89
C LEU A 92 -3.35 -11.54 4.29
N SER A 93 -4.39 -11.27 5.08
CA SER A 93 -5.43 -12.25 5.37
C SER A 93 -6.10 -12.64 4.06
N PRO A 94 -6.28 -13.93 3.75
CA PRO A 94 -7.01 -14.32 2.55
C PRO A 94 -8.45 -13.81 2.69
N VAL A 95 -8.93 -13.11 1.66
CA VAL A 95 -10.32 -12.69 1.52
C VAL A 95 -11.19 -13.93 1.71
N LYS A 96 -11.98 -13.98 2.78
CA LYS A 96 -12.99 -15.03 2.98
C LYS A 96 -14.00 -14.91 1.84
N ALA A 97 -14.04 -15.92 0.97
CA ALA A 97 -15.06 -16.07 -0.04
C ALA A 97 -16.45 -16.02 0.60
N GLN A 98 -17.26 -15.05 0.19
CA GLN A 98 -18.64 -14.89 0.62
C GLN A 98 -19.47 -15.96 -0.10
N LYS A 99 -20.10 -16.88 0.65
CA LYS A 99 -21.00 -17.88 0.07
C LYS A 99 -22.19 -17.17 -0.59
N PRO A 100 -22.64 -17.61 -1.79
CA PRO A 100 -23.81 -17.02 -2.43
C PRO A 100 -25.07 -17.29 -1.59
N ALA A 101 -25.87 -16.25 -1.39
CA ALA A 101 -27.14 -16.32 -0.70
C ALA A 101 -28.12 -17.21 -1.49
N THR A 102 -28.63 -18.25 -0.86
CA THR A 102 -29.70 -19.09 -1.40
C THR A 102 -31.00 -18.27 -1.42
N LEU A 103 -31.50 -18.00 -2.62
CA LEU A 103 -32.80 -17.36 -2.85
C LEU A 103 -33.90 -18.38 -2.50
N ALA A 104 -34.53 -18.23 -1.34
CA ALA A 104 -35.75 -18.96 -1.00
C ALA A 104 -36.88 -18.48 -1.91
N ARG A 105 -37.30 -19.34 -2.86
CA ARG A 105 -38.56 -19.15 -3.59
C ARG A 105 -39.72 -19.50 -2.66
N ARG A 106 -40.74 -18.64 -2.69
CA ARG A 106 -42.08 -18.90 -2.14
C ARG A 106 -42.74 -20.07 -2.85
#